data_AF-A0AAV6CWH5-F1
#
_entry.id   AF-A0AAV6CWH5-F1
#
_cell.length_a   1.000
_cell.length_b   1.000
_cell.length_c   1.000
_cell.angle_alpha   90.00
_cell.angle_beta   90.00
_cell.angle_gamma   90.00
#
_symmetry.space_group_name_H-M   'P 1'
#
loop_
_entity.id
_entity.type
_entity.pdbx_description
1 polymer ?
#
loop_
_entity_poly.entity_id
_entity_poly.type
_entity_poly.pdbx_seq_one_letter_code
_entity_poly.pdbx_strand_id
1 'polypeptide(L)'
;CAIPAMRQAGGGSIINISSTSGLVGSPGETAAYIATKGAVRLFTKATAIQHAKDKIRCNSVHPGPIATDMIKDMLENKAMWEQRLRRLPMGHVGTPEDVAYGVIYLASDESSYVTGSELVIDGGTTAE
;
A
#
# COMPACT_ATOMS: atom_id res chain seq x y z
N CYS A 1 -13.30 8.81 15.55
CA CYS A 1 -12.54 7.55 15.67
C CYS A 1 -13.35 6.44 15.01
N ALA A 2 -12.80 5.69 14.04
CA ALA A 2 -13.56 4.71 13.26
C ALA A 2 -13.92 3.43 14.04
N ILE A 3 -13.05 2.97 14.93
CA ILE A 3 -13.21 1.69 15.65
C ILE A 3 -14.54 1.58 16.43
N PRO A 4 -14.96 2.58 17.24
CA PRO A 4 -16.26 2.51 17.92
C PRO A 4 -17.45 2.35 16.97
N ALA A 5 -17.45 3.06 15.83
CA ALA A 5 -18.51 2.97 14.84
C ALA A 5 -18.52 1.60 14.14
N MET A 6 -17.34 1.07 13.80
CA MET A 6 -17.22 -0.28 13.20
C MET A 6 -17.69 -1.37 14.15
N ARG A 7 -17.37 -1.26 15.46
CA ARG A 7 -17.89 -2.18 16.49
C ARG A 7 -19.41 -2.15 16.55
N GLN A 8 -20.01 -0.96 16.52
CA GLN A 8 -21.47 -0.81 16.50
C GLN A 8 -22.11 -1.39 15.23
N ALA A 9 -21.42 -1.29 14.09
CA ALA A 9 -21.85 -1.88 12.82
C ALA A 9 -21.61 -3.40 12.71
N GLY A 10 -20.94 -4.02 13.70
CA GLY A 10 -20.69 -5.47 13.75
C GLY A 10 -19.37 -5.93 13.12
N GLY A 11 -18.49 -5.00 12.76
CA GLY A 11 -17.17 -5.27 12.18
C GLY A 11 -16.84 -4.35 11.01
N GLY A 12 -15.81 -4.72 10.24
CA GLY A 12 -15.50 -4.09 8.95
C GLY A 12 -14.06 -4.27 8.51
N SER A 13 -13.66 -3.53 7.47
CA SER A 13 -12.32 -3.58 6.90
C SER A 13 -11.66 -2.20 6.92
N ILE A 14 -10.44 -2.13 7.43
CA ILE A 14 -9.56 -0.97 7.37
C ILE A 14 -8.44 -1.27 6.37
N ILE A 15 -8.24 -0.36 5.42
CA ILE A 15 -7.18 -0.46 4.43
C ILE A 15 -6.27 0.77 4.56
N ASN A 16 -5.06 0.56 5.04
CA ASN A 16 -4.05 1.61 5.14
C ASN A 16 -3.20 1.68 3.87
N ILE A 17 -2.88 2.88 3.41
CA ILE A 17 -2.02 3.07 2.22
C ILE A 17 -0.58 3.34 2.67
N SER A 18 0.29 2.35 2.51
CA SER A 18 1.73 2.45 2.73
C SER A 18 2.45 2.77 1.41
N SER A 19 3.58 2.11 1.15
CA SER A 19 4.44 2.21 -0.04
C SER A 19 5.42 1.03 -0.02
N THR A 20 5.98 0.67 -1.17
CA THR A 20 7.17 -0.20 -1.24
C THR A 20 8.36 0.39 -0.47
N SER A 21 8.45 1.71 -0.34
CA SER A 21 9.42 2.41 0.52
C SER A 21 9.25 2.11 2.02
N GLY A 22 8.13 1.52 2.43
CA GLY A 22 7.93 1.00 3.79
C GLY A 22 8.42 -0.45 3.99
N LEU A 23 8.86 -1.11 2.91
CA LEU A 23 9.36 -2.49 2.87
C LEU A 23 10.87 -2.52 2.62
N VAL A 24 11.33 -1.73 1.66
CA VAL A 24 12.74 -1.64 1.22
C VAL A 24 13.19 -0.18 1.13
N GLY A 25 14.50 0.05 1.18
CA GLY A 25 15.05 1.38 0.92
C GLY A 25 14.86 1.79 -0.53
N SER A 26 14.48 3.06 -0.77
CA SER A 26 14.27 3.59 -2.12
C SER A 26 15.19 4.79 -2.38
N PRO A 27 16.18 4.67 -3.28
CA PRO A 27 17.04 5.79 -3.65
C PRO A 27 16.21 6.91 -4.28
N GLY A 28 16.21 8.09 -3.66
CA GLY A 28 15.42 9.25 -4.09
C GLY A 28 14.23 9.59 -3.19
N GLU A 29 13.90 8.71 -2.23
CA GLU A 29 12.88 9.00 -1.22
C GLU A 29 13.50 9.58 0.05
N THR A 30 12.74 10.41 0.76
CA THR A 30 13.22 11.00 2.02
C THR A 30 13.19 9.97 3.16
N ALA A 31 14.14 10.07 4.09
CA ALA A 31 14.14 9.24 5.29
C ALA A 31 12.84 9.39 6.11
N ALA A 32 12.28 10.60 6.15
CA ALA A 32 10.99 10.86 6.80
C ALA A 32 9.85 10.09 6.11
N TYR A 33 9.77 10.11 4.78
CA TYR A 33 8.76 9.37 4.04
C TYR A 33 8.89 7.86 4.28
N ILE A 34 10.10 7.31 4.12
CA ILE A 34 10.40 5.89 4.40
C ILE A 34 9.97 5.51 5.82
N ALA A 35 10.35 6.30 6.82
CA ALA A 35 9.99 6.06 8.22
C ALA A 35 8.47 6.06 8.44
N THR A 36 7.74 7.03 7.86
CA THR A 36 6.28 7.07 7.99
C THR A 36 5.60 5.86 7.36
N LYS A 37 6.06 5.41 6.19
CA LYS A 37 5.49 4.25 5.50
C LYS A 37 5.80 2.94 6.22
N GLY A 38 6.99 2.82 6.81
CA GLY A 38 7.31 1.75 7.76
C GLY A 38 6.45 1.78 9.02
N ALA A 39 6.15 2.97 9.56
CA ALA A 39 5.25 3.11 10.71
C ALA A 39 3.82 2.66 10.38
N VAL A 40 3.28 3.06 9.22
CA VAL A 40 1.94 2.63 8.76
C VAL A 40 1.86 1.10 8.62
N ARG A 41 2.93 0.47 8.13
CA ARG A 41 3.04 -0.99 8.01
C ARG A 41 2.88 -1.69 9.37
N LEU A 42 3.64 -1.28 10.39
CA LEU A 42 3.53 -1.89 11.72
C LEU A 42 2.25 -1.48 12.45
N PHE A 43 1.78 -0.25 12.27
CA PHE A 43 0.51 0.24 12.83
C PHE A 43 -0.69 -0.60 12.34
N THR A 44 -0.67 -1.00 11.07
CA THR A 44 -1.66 -1.90 10.48
C THR A 44 -1.72 -3.23 11.23
N LYS A 45 -0.56 -3.86 11.46
CA LYS A 45 -0.48 -5.14 12.21
C LYS A 45 -0.95 -4.99 13.65
N ALA A 46 -0.55 -3.91 14.32
CA ALA A 46 -0.99 -3.62 15.69
C ALA A 46 -2.53 -3.48 15.76
N THR A 47 -3.12 -2.75 14.82
CA THR A 47 -4.58 -2.56 14.75
C THR A 47 -5.28 -3.89 14.45
N ALA A 48 -4.74 -4.70 13.52
CA ALA A 48 -5.28 -6.00 13.16
C ALA A 48 -5.39 -6.94 14.38
N ILE A 49 -4.31 -7.08 15.15
CA ILE A 49 -4.30 -7.98 16.32
C ILE A 49 -5.17 -7.45 17.47
N GLN A 50 -5.24 -6.13 17.64
CA GLN A 50 -6.02 -5.49 18.70
C GLN A 50 -7.53 -5.64 18.47
N HIS A 51 -7.97 -5.64 17.21
CA HIS A 51 -9.39 -5.56 16.84
C HIS A 51 -9.93 -6.78 16.10
N ALA A 52 -9.15 -7.85 15.95
CA ALA A 52 -9.62 -9.09 15.33
C ALA A 52 -10.89 -9.66 15.99
N LYS A 53 -10.97 -9.64 17.33
CA LYS A 53 -12.16 -10.09 18.09
C LYS A 53 -13.39 -9.20 17.87
N ASP A 54 -13.18 -7.97 17.44
CA ASP A 54 -14.24 -7.02 17.09
C ASP A 54 -14.77 -7.24 15.66
N LYS A 55 -14.31 -8.30 14.96
CA LYS A 55 -14.58 -8.55 13.53
C LYS A 55 -14.09 -7.40 12.64
N ILE A 56 -13.04 -6.70 13.06
CA ILE A 56 -12.38 -5.65 12.29
C ILE A 56 -11.09 -6.20 11.71
N ARG A 57 -10.99 -6.17 10.38
CA ARG A 57 -9.77 -6.51 9.64
C ARG A 57 -8.99 -5.23 9.37
N CYS A 58 -7.66 -5.30 9.42
CA CYS A 58 -6.81 -4.17 9.08
C CYS A 58 -5.64 -4.66 8.23
N ASN A 59 -5.56 -4.21 6.98
CA ASN A 59 -4.51 -4.58 6.03
C ASN A 59 -3.87 -3.32 5.43
N SER A 60 -2.69 -3.46 4.85
CA SER A 60 -2.00 -2.36 4.19
C SER A 60 -1.74 -2.68 2.72
N VAL A 61 -1.89 -1.66 1.86
CA VAL A 61 -1.48 -1.72 0.46
C VAL A 61 -0.14 -1.00 0.32
N HIS A 62 0.77 -1.60 -0.46
CA HIS A 62 2.12 -1.10 -0.70
C HIS A 62 2.33 -0.89 -2.20
N PRO A 63 1.87 0.25 -2.74
CA PRO A 63 2.09 0.55 -4.15
C PRO A 63 3.57 0.81 -4.44
N GLY A 64 4.02 0.34 -5.60
CA GLY A 64 5.22 0.82 -6.26
C GLY A 64 4.96 2.12 -7.01
N PRO A 65 5.70 2.39 -8.10
CA PRO A 65 5.45 3.55 -8.95
C PRO A 65 4.10 3.47 -9.67
N ILE A 66 3.17 4.37 -9.32
CA ILE A 66 1.83 4.48 -9.93
C ILE A 66 1.67 5.84 -10.61
N ALA A 67 1.13 5.85 -11.84
CA ALA A 67 0.82 7.04 -12.63
C ALA A 67 -0.23 7.94 -11.94
N THR A 68 0.25 8.78 -11.03
CA THR A 68 -0.52 9.77 -10.27
C THR A 68 0.18 11.12 -10.34
N ASP A 69 -0.51 12.19 -9.93
CA ASP A 69 0.07 13.54 -9.85
C ASP A 69 1.36 13.58 -9.00
N MET A 70 1.49 12.68 -8.01
CA MET A 70 2.68 12.58 -7.15
C MET A 70 3.97 12.27 -7.92
N ILE A 71 3.89 11.63 -9.08
CA ILE A 71 5.06 11.28 -9.89
C ILE A 71 5.11 12.04 -11.22
N LYS A 72 4.25 13.03 -11.41
CA LYS A 72 4.10 13.75 -12.68
C LYS A 72 5.40 14.40 -13.15
N ASP A 73 6.11 15.09 -12.26
CA ASP A 73 7.41 15.72 -12.59
C ASP A 73 8.46 14.69 -13.02
N MET A 74 8.41 13.47 -12.47
CA MET A 74 9.29 12.36 -12.86
C MET A 74 8.89 11.77 -14.21
N LEU A 75 7.60 11.70 -14.52
CA LEU A 75 7.09 11.24 -15.81
C LEU A 75 7.41 12.23 -16.94
N GLU A 76 7.43 13.53 -16.65
CA GLU A 76 7.72 14.60 -17.61
C GLU A 76 9.24 14.73 -17.89
N ASN A 77 10.10 14.28 -16.99
CA ASN A 77 11.55 14.20 -17.21
C ASN A 77 11.96 12.88 -17.87
N LYS A 78 12.17 12.92 -19.19
CA LYS A 78 12.52 11.75 -20.01
C LYS A 78 13.73 10.95 -19.49
N ALA A 79 14.76 11.60 -18.98
CA ALA A 79 15.96 10.90 -18.48
C ALA A 79 15.69 10.16 -17.16
N MET A 80 14.95 10.80 -16.24
CA MET A 80 14.53 10.15 -14.99
C MET A 80 13.55 9.01 -15.25
N TRP A 81 12.64 9.20 -16.20
CA TRP A 81 11.68 8.19 -16.62
C TRP A 81 12.36 6.96 -17.21
N GLU A 82 13.29 7.12 -18.16
CA GLU A 82 14.05 6.02 -18.75
C GLU A 82 14.87 5.25 -17.71
N GLN A 83 15.46 5.95 -16.74
CA GLN A 83 16.17 5.30 -15.64
C GLN A 83 15.23 4.47 -14.76
N ARG A 84 14.02 4.99 -14.48
CA ARG A 84 13.05 4.31 -13.63
C ARG A 84 12.43 3.09 -14.33
N LEU A 85 12.13 3.20 -15.63
CA LEU A 85 11.66 2.08 -16.45
C LEU A 85 12.60 0.86 -16.41
N ARG A 86 13.93 1.08 -16.41
CA ARG A 86 14.91 -0.01 -16.31
C ARG A 86 14.85 -0.77 -14.99
N ARG A 87 14.27 -0.19 -13.94
CA ARG A 87 14.11 -0.77 -12.61
C ARG A 87 12.72 -1.35 -12.37
N LEU A 88 11.82 -1.31 -13.38
CA LEU A 88 10.49 -1.88 -13.29
C LEU A 88 10.48 -3.23 -14.01
N PRO A 89 10.36 -4.36 -13.28
CA PRO A 89 10.39 -5.67 -13.93
C PRO A 89 9.29 -5.88 -14.97
N MET A 90 8.10 -5.33 -14.76
CA MET A 90 7.01 -5.34 -15.75
C MET A 90 7.17 -4.31 -16.87
N GLY A 91 8.20 -3.46 -16.84
CA GLY A 91 8.51 -2.50 -17.91
C GLY A 91 7.54 -1.31 -18.03
N HIS A 92 6.60 -1.15 -17.10
CA HIS A 92 5.70 0.00 -17.04
C HIS A 92 5.33 0.33 -15.57
N VAL A 93 4.86 1.56 -15.35
CA VAL A 93 4.26 1.95 -14.06
C VAL A 93 2.84 1.38 -13.94
N GLY A 94 2.37 1.20 -12.71
CA GLY A 94 0.98 0.88 -12.47
C GLY A 94 0.06 2.09 -12.68
N THR A 95 -1.23 1.81 -12.70
CA THR A 95 -2.33 2.76 -12.80
C THR A 95 -3.04 2.89 -11.44
N PRO A 96 -3.79 3.97 -11.19
CA PRO A 96 -4.66 4.05 -10.01
C PRO A 96 -5.60 2.85 -9.89
N GLU A 97 -6.08 2.32 -11.01
CA GLU A 97 -6.97 1.16 -11.09
C GLU A 97 -6.31 -0.12 -10.55
N ASP A 98 -5.01 -0.33 -10.83
CA ASP A 98 -4.27 -1.47 -10.28
C ASP A 98 -4.29 -1.49 -8.74
N VAL A 99 -4.18 -0.32 -8.12
CA VAL A 99 -4.29 -0.17 -6.65
C VAL A 99 -5.74 -0.32 -6.20
N ALA A 100 -6.69 0.29 -6.93
CA ALA A 100 -8.10 0.27 -6.59
C ALA A 100 -8.66 -1.16 -6.51
N TYR A 101 -8.29 -2.05 -7.45
CA TYR A 101 -8.73 -3.44 -7.42
C TYR A 101 -8.20 -4.20 -6.19
N GLY A 102 -6.94 -3.95 -5.79
CA GLY A 102 -6.41 -4.48 -4.55
C GLY A 102 -7.15 -3.98 -3.31
N VAL A 103 -7.51 -2.70 -3.28
CA VAL A 103 -8.33 -2.11 -2.21
C VAL A 103 -9.73 -2.71 -2.19
N ILE A 104 -10.38 -2.91 -3.34
CA ILE A 104 -11.70 -3.54 -3.46
C ILE A 104 -11.66 -4.95 -2.86
N TYR A 105 -10.66 -5.77 -3.22
CA TYR A 105 -10.49 -7.09 -2.62
C TYR A 105 -10.37 -7.04 -1.09
N LEU A 106 -9.55 -6.12 -0.56
CA LEU A 106 -9.38 -5.97 0.89
C LEU A 106 -10.64 -5.43 1.58
N ALA A 107 -11.45 -4.64 0.88
CA ALA A 107 -12.71 -4.12 1.39
C ALA A 107 -13.85 -5.14 1.35
N SER A 108 -13.76 -6.17 0.51
CA SER A 108 -14.82 -7.14 0.28
C SER A 108 -14.76 -8.37 1.20
N ASP A 109 -15.76 -9.25 1.10
CA ASP A 109 -15.88 -10.48 1.91
C ASP A 109 -14.92 -11.58 1.46
N GLU A 110 -14.43 -11.50 0.22
CA GLU A 110 -13.40 -12.41 -0.33
C GLU A 110 -12.10 -12.37 0.48
N SER A 111 -11.84 -11.28 1.22
CA SER A 111 -10.70 -11.16 2.13
C SER A 111 -11.06 -11.36 3.60
N SER A 112 -12.19 -12.01 3.92
CA SER A 112 -12.71 -12.19 5.29
C SER A 112 -11.74 -12.87 6.27
N TYR A 113 -10.78 -13.66 5.79
CA TYR A 113 -9.73 -14.28 6.61
C TYR A 113 -8.35 -13.61 6.48
N VAL A 114 -8.29 -12.44 5.84
CA VAL A 114 -7.06 -11.68 5.61
C VAL A 114 -7.05 -10.46 6.53
N THR A 115 -6.13 -10.45 7.51
CA THR A 115 -5.89 -9.31 8.41
C THR A 115 -4.40 -9.23 8.77
N GLY A 116 -3.88 -8.03 9.01
CA GLY A 116 -2.46 -7.76 9.26
C GLY A 116 -1.54 -7.99 8.05
N SER A 117 -2.13 -8.21 6.87
CA SER A 117 -1.43 -8.54 5.63
C SER A 117 -0.94 -7.29 4.90
N GLU A 118 0.12 -7.48 4.13
CA GLU A 118 0.78 -6.46 3.30
C GLU A 118 0.53 -6.83 1.84
N LEU A 119 -0.39 -6.13 1.18
CA LEU A 119 -0.67 -6.31 -0.24
C LEU A 119 0.27 -5.44 -1.07
N VAL A 120 1.28 -6.04 -1.68
CA VAL A 120 2.25 -5.34 -2.54
C VAL A 120 1.72 -5.27 -3.97
N ILE A 121 1.74 -4.08 -4.55
CA ILE A 121 1.25 -3.80 -5.92
C ILE A 121 2.29 -2.91 -6.60
N ASP A 122 3.35 -3.52 -7.16
CA ASP A 122 4.55 -2.78 -7.54
C ASP A 122 5.22 -3.25 -8.84
N GLY A 123 4.55 -4.12 -9.60
CA GLY A 123 5.10 -4.66 -10.84
C GLY A 123 6.39 -5.48 -10.64
N GLY A 124 6.63 -6.00 -9.43
CA GLY A 124 7.79 -6.82 -9.09
C GLY A 124 9.00 -6.03 -8.56
N THR A 125 8.88 -4.72 -8.36
CA THR A 125 10.01 -3.85 -7.94
C THR A 125 10.71 -4.36 -6.66
N THR A 126 9.98 -4.94 -5.71
CA THR A 126 10.55 -5.46 -4.44
C THR A 126 10.87 -6.95 -4.47
N ALA A 127 10.82 -7.61 -5.63
CA ALA A 127 11.06 -9.06 -5.76
C ALA A 127 12.52 -9.41 -6.14
N GLU A 128 13.35 -8.42 -6.44
CA GLU A 128 14.76 -8.56 -6.81
C GLU A 128 15.72 -8.66 -5.61
#